data_AF-A0AAV8VWS9-F1
#
_entry.id   AF-A0AAV8VWS9-F1
#
_cell.length_a   1.000
_cell.length_b   1.000
_cell.length_c   1.000
_cell.angle_alpha   90.00
_cell.angle_beta   90.00
_cell.angle_gamma   90.00
#
_symmetry.space_group_name_H-M   'P 1'
#
loop_
_entity.id
_entity.type
_entity.pdbx_description
1 polymer ?
#
loop_
_entity_poly.entity_id
_entity_poly.type
_entity_poly.pdbx_seq_one_letter_code
_entity_poly.pdbx_strand_id
1 'polypeptide(L)' 'MKAAYNAFEERRLAELKVENPSLRLTQLKQMVFKEWQKSPENPLNRQ' A
#
# COMPACT_ATOMS: atom_id res chain seq x y z
N MET A 1 7.61 12.03 -2.86
CA MET A 1 6.43 11.22 -2.45
C MET A 1 6.22 9.96 -3.29
N LYS A 2 6.23 10.03 -4.63
CA LYS A 2 6.00 8.84 -5.49
C LYS A 2 7.00 7.69 -5.28
N ALA A 3 8.28 7.97 -5.06
CA ALA A 3 9.29 6.92 -4.88
C ALA A 3 9.08 6.10 -3.59
N ALA A 4 8.76 6.75 -2.48
CA ALA A 4 8.48 6.07 -1.21
C ALA A 4 7.18 5.24 -1.28
N TYR A 5 6.14 5.79 -1.92
CA TYR A 5 4.90 5.06 -2.16
C TYR A 5 5.11 3.83 -3.06
N ASN A 6 5.89 3.94 -4.13
CA ASN A 6 6.14 2.81 -5.03
C ASN A 6 6.88 1.66 -4.31
N ALA A 7 7.91 1.97 -3.53
CA ALA A 7 8.63 0.96 -2.76
C ALA A 7 7.77 0.30 -1.66
N PHE A 8 6.80 1.04 -1.09
CA PHE A 8 5.81 0.48 -0.18
C PHE A 8 4.78 -0.38 -0.92
N GLU A 9 4.30 0.10 -2.07
CA GLU A 9 3.32 -0.60 -2.90
C GLU A 9 3.84 -1.96 -3.35
N GLU A 10 5.05 -2.05 -3.90
CA GLU A 10 5.58 -3.33 -4.37
C GLU A 10 5.71 -4.37 -3.25
N ARG A 11 6.18 -3.95 -2.06
CA ARG A 11 6.34 -4.83 -0.90
C ARG A 11 4.98 -5.30 -0.36
N ARG A 12 4.06 -4.38 -0.04
CA ARG A 12 2.75 -4.77 0.51
C ARG A 12 1.86 -5.45 -0.50
N LEU A 13 1.96 -5.11 -1.77
CA LEU A 13 1.19 -5.80 -2.81
C LEU A 13 1.58 -7.27 -2.94
N ALA A 14 2.88 -7.60 -2.80
CA ALA A 14 3.34 -8.98 -2.80
C ALA A 14 2.81 -9.76 -1.59
N GLU A 15 2.88 -9.17 -0.39
CA GLU A 15 2.36 -9.77 0.85
C GLU A 15 0.83 -9.98 0.78
N LEU A 16 0.08 -8.95 0.36
CA LEU A 16 -1.38 -9.03 0.25
C LEU A 16 -1.85 -10.01 -0.82
N LYS A 17 -1.07 -10.25 -1.89
CA LYS A 17 -1.36 -11.30 -2.88
C LYS A 17 -1.26 -12.70 -2.27
N VAL A 18 -0.31 -12.91 -1.36
CA VAL A 18 -0.14 -14.20 -0.67
C VAL A 18 -1.21 -14.38 0.40
N GLU A 19 -1.52 -13.33 1.17
CA GLU A 19 -2.58 -13.37 2.19
C GLU A 19 -3.98 -13.48 1.57
N ASN A 20 -4.22 -12.81 0.45
CA ASN A 20 -5.54 -12.68 -0.18
C ASN A 20 -5.49 -12.99 -1.69
N PRO A 21 -5.22 -14.25 -2.09
CA PRO A 21 -5.07 -14.62 -3.50
C PRO A 21 -6.38 -14.51 -4.31
N SER A 22 -7.53 -14.43 -3.64
CA SER A 22 -8.85 -14.26 -4.28
C SER A 22 -9.18 -12.80 -4.64
N LEU A 23 -8.42 -11.83 -4.11
CA LEU A 23 -8.68 -10.42 -4.34
C LEU A 23 -8.06 -9.95 -5.66
N ARG A 24 -8.78 -9.06 -6.34
CA ARG A 24 -8.30 -8.46 -7.59
C ARG A 24 -7.23 -7.42 -7.30
N LEU A 25 -6.31 -7.25 -8.26
CA LEU A 25 -5.23 -6.26 -8.20
C LEU A 25 -5.70 -4.86 -7.79
N THR A 26 -6.85 -4.41 -8.31
CA THR A 26 -7.45 -3.12 -7.96
C THR A 26 -7.82 -3.03 -6.48
N GLN A 27 -8.36 -4.10 -5.88
CA GLN A 27 -8.73 -4.14 -4.46
C GLN A 27 -7.47 -4.14 -3.59
N LEU A 28 -6.47 -4.92 -3.98
CA LEU A 28 -5.18 -4.96 -3.30
C LEU A 28 -4.50 -3.58 -3.31
N LYS A 29 -4.47 -2.89 -4.45
CA LYS A 29 -3.94 -1.52 -4.55
C LYS A 29 -4.70 -0.51 -3.68
N GLN A 30 -6.02 -0.63 -3.58
CA GLN A 30 -6.81 0.21 -2.68
C GLN A 30 -6.46 -0.04 -1.20
N MET A 31 -6.21 -1.30 -0.82
CA MET A 31 -5.77 -1.66 0.53
C MET A 31 -4.39 -1.09 0.84
N VAL A 32 -3.42 -1.29 -0.06
CA VAL A 32 -2.07 -0.70 0.03
C VAL A 32 -2.15 0.82 0.18
N PHE A 33 -2.97 1.50 -0.61
CA PHE A 33 -3.11 2.94 -0.53
C PHE A 33 -3.70 3.41 0.80
N LYS A 34 -4.68 2.68 1.35
CA LYS A 34 -5.23 2.94 2.69
C LYS A 34 -4.20 2.70 3.80
N GLU A 35 -3.41 1.63 3.70
CA GLU A 35 -2.31 1.36 4.65
C GLU A 35 -1.24 2.45 4.55
N TRP A 36 -0.88 2.88 3.34
CA TRP A 36 0.05 3.97 3.11
C TRP A 36 -0.44 5.28 3.73
N GLN A 37 -1.72 5.61 3.57
CA GLN A 37 -2.31 6.81 4.19
C GLN A 37 -2.15 6.82 5.71
N LYS A 38 -2.24 5.64 6.35
CA LYS A 38 -2.06 5.47 7.81
C LYS A 38 -0.61 5.25 8.22
N SER A 39 0.29 4.99 7.27
CA SER A 39 1.68 4.69 7.55
C SER A 39 2.39 5.93 8.14
N PRO A 40 3.22 5.75 9.19
CA PRO A 40 4.06 6.83 9.72
C PRO A 40 5.07 7.36 8.71
N GLU A 41 5.32 6.63 7.61
CA GLU A 41 6.15 7.06 6.48
C GLU A 41 5.45 8.05 5.54
N ASN A 42 4.15 8.30 5.73
CA ASN A 42 3.41 9.25 4.90
C ASN A 42 3.63 10.69 5.41
N PRO A 43 4.32 11.56 4.64
CA PRO A 43 4.61 12.93 5.06
C PRO A 43 3.34 13.80 5.18
N LEU A 44 2.20 13.32 4.70
CA LEU A 44 0.89 14.01 4.76
C LEU A 44 0.18 13.90 6.11
N ASN A 45 0.62 13.04 7.04
CA ASN A 45 0.02 12.94 8.38
C ASN A 45 0.52 14.02 9.36
N ARG A 46 1.32 14.98 8.89
CA ARG A 46 1.68 16.18 9.65
C ARG A 46 0.88 17.39 9.12
N GLN A 47 -0.38 17.51 9.55
CA GLN A 47 -1.03 18.82 9.70
C GLN A 47 -2.00 18.78 10.88
#